data_AF-A0A5C6XJ45-F1
#
_entry.id   AF-A0A5C6XJ45-F1
#
_cell.length_a   1.000
_cell.length_b   1.000
_cell.length_c   1.000
_cell.angle_alpha   90.00
_cell.angle_beta   90.00
_cell.angle_gamma   90.00
#
_symmetry.space_group_name_H-M   'P 1'
#
loop_
_entity.id
_entity.type
_entity.pdbx_description
1 polymer ?
#
loop_
_entity_poly.entity_id
_entity_poly.type
_entity_poly.pdbx_seq_one_letter_code
_entity_poly.pdbx_strand_id
1 'polypeptide(L)'
;MTRPRHHRHHRHRRTTGRALSLALLGAIALATAGCSEADLPEADSLVYLSPWSGRDLQAEPARASSPALLSEAERANYREIADSFVQNAPSLLTRADVVQRLESIEQVFLLTGRYMELVALYQDAVEAGGALSPAAPALAWSYVQLGQEAQARELIDQLKTTRGNEAVVHVLDASLNLAQMERDSSAAARALASFQRARQLDPAFGPFRGLNAAGIAEQINRLEARQARTTGATQNAVSSANTENTAQNNAEAQPPVAQNQVAQNQPAAEQSSGEDTQPPVAQSPVAQNELPTAQPPAAQNPLAVGQPPTAQNSAVLQPSAPGPQQQAAIMVADGQITMARGEAHFEEAQRYFRRALEFEPNNIAAGLGLLQIASRSGAPDEMVRSQIELLNRQPDLNARQAYELAMIALRRLNDRPLATSLLQKVQDLDPRYAERVGVDALLTP
;
A
#
# COMPACT_ATOMS: atom_id res chain seq x y z
N MET A 1 10.37 9.74 67.55
CA MET A 1 11.08 10.94 68.06
C MET A 1 12.54 10.89 67.63
N THR A 2 12.92 11.51 66.51
CA THR A 2 14.31 11.89 66.21
C THR A 2 14.37 12.83 65.01
N ARG A 3 15.25 13.84 65.14
CA ARG A 3 15.40 15.11 64.43
C ARG A 3 15.77 15.05 62.93
N PRO A 4 15.59 16.18 62.20
CA PRO A 4 16.13 16.38 60.84
C PRO A 4 17.58 16.86 60.87
N ARG A 5 18.35 16.60 59.79
CA ARG A 5 19.67 17.19 59.57
C ARG A 5 19.76 17.87 58.22
N HIS A 6 19.99 19.18 58.30
CA HIS A 6 20.52 20.05 57.25
C HIS A 6 21.90 19.58 56.78
N HIS A 7 22.19 19.76 55.49
CA HIS A 7 23.52 20.20 55.08
C HIS A 7 23.45 21.30 54.00
N ARG A 8 24.07 22.43 54.35
CA ARG A 8 24.42 23.59 53.54
C ARG A 8 25.95 23.63 53.43
N HIS A 9 26.43 24.38 52.42
CA HIS A 9 27.82 24.79 52.11
C HIS A 9 28.61 23.77 51.25
N HIS A 10 29.27 24.16 50.16
CA HIS A 10 30.23 25.26 50.06
C HIS A 10 30.29 25.98 48.68
N ARG A 11 30.58 27.28 48.77
CA ARG A 11 31.05 28.17 47.69
C ARG A 11 32.57 28.04 47.51
N HIS A 12 33.04 28.13 46.27
CA HIS A 12 34.31 28.75 45.83
C HIS A 12 33.98 29.38 44.45
N ARG A 13 33.94 30.69 44.19
CA ARG A 13 34.83 31.87 44.32
C ARG A 13 36.07 31.89 43.40
N ARG A 14 35.97 32.78 42.39
CA ARG A 14 37.01 33.60 41.70
C ARG A 14 37.91 32.84 40.71
N THR A 15 38.24 33.36 39.52
CA THR A 15 38.84 34.67 39.14
C THR A 15 38.54 34.98 37.65
N THR A 16 37.99 36.13 37.25
CA THR A 16 38.64 37.40 36.82
C THR A 16 39.86 37.32 35.88
N GLY A 17 39.74 37.99 34.72
CA GLY A 17 40.82 38.48 33.85
C GLY A 17 40.89 37.74 32.51
N ARG A 18 40.98 38.35 31.32
CA ARG A 18 41.28 39.72 30.88
C ARG A 18 40.82 39.87 29.43
N ALA A 19 40.47 41.10 29.06
CA ALA A 19 40.32 41.54 27.68
C ALA A 19 41.68 41.67 26.96
N LEU A 20 41.68 41.45 25.64
CA LEU A 20 42.36 42.22 24.56
C LEU A 20 42.18 41.39 23.26
N SER A 21 41.41 41.85 22.27
CA SER A 21 41.86 42.71 21.17
C SER A 21 42.93 42.07 20.30
N LEU A 22 42.56 41.60 19.10
CA LEU A 22 43.31 41.90 17.87
C LEU A 22 42.50 41.51 16.64
N ALA A 23 42.34 42.52 15.78
CA ALA A 23 41.81 42.41 14.45
C ALA A 23 42.73 41.54 13.59
N LEU A 24 42.14 40.67 12.76
CA LEU A 24 42.79 40.20 11.55
C LEU A 24 41.77 40.30 10.40
N LEU A 25 41.88 41.39 9.66
CA LEU A 25 41.38 41.53 8.30
C LEU A 25 42.17 40.54 7.43
N GLY A 26 41.56 39.40 7.14
CA GLY A 26 42.01 38.46 6.11
C GLY A 26 41.12 38.59 4.89
N ALA A 27 41.63 39.23 3.85
CA ALA A 27 41.00 39.31 2.54
C ALA A 27 40.84 37.90 1.96
N ILE A 28 39.60 37.43 1.82
CA ILE A 28 39.28 36.24 1.03
C ILE A 28 38.99 36.73 -0.38
N ALA A 29 39.92 36.43 -1.29
CA ALA A 29 39.74 36.62 -2.71
C ALA A 29 38.62 35.72 -3.22
N LEU A 30 37.61 36.33 -3.84
CA LEU A 30 36.59 35.67 -4.65
C LEU A 30 37.27 35.02 -5.86
N ALA A 31 37.53 33.71 -5.76
CA ALA A 31 37.70 32.87 -6.94
C ALA A 31 36.31 32.42 -7.39
N THR A 32 35.73 33.15 -8.33
CA THR A 32 34.57 32.69 -9.10
C THR A 32 35.03 31.60 -10.06
N ALA A 33 35.20 30.38 -9.55
CA ALA A 33 35.15 29.19 -10.38
C ALA A 33 33.67 28.94 -10.68
N GLY A 34 33.28 29.13 -11.94
CA GLY A 34 31.97 28.74 -12.43
C GLY A 34 31.83 27.23 -12.29
N CYS A 35 31.17 26.79 -11.22
CA CYS A 35 30.51 25.49 -11.19
C CYS A 35 29.34 25.62 -12.17
N SER A 36 29.57 25.15 -13.40
CA SER A 36 28.48 24.78 -14.29
C SER A 36 27.55 23.86 -13.51
N GLU A 37 26.29 24.26 -13.47
CA GLU A 37 25.12 23.51 -13.07
C GLU A 37 25.03 22.27 -13.96
N ALA A 38 25.88 21.29 -13.65
CA ALA A 38 25.80 19.97 -14.24
C ALA A 38 24.65 19.27 -13.54
N ASP A 39 23.63 18.94 -14.32
CA ASP A 39 22.47 18.14 -13.98
C ASP A 39 22.83 17.08 -12.94
N LEU A 40 22.52 17.37 -11.68
CA LEU A 40 22.40 16.33 -10.69
C LEU A 40 21.21 15.48 -11.15
N PRO A 41 21.38 14.16 -11.39
CA PRO A 41 20.24 13.31 -11.68
C PRO A 41 19.27 13.49 -10.52
N GLU A 42 18.02 13.86 -10.85
CA GLU A 42 16.92 13.94 -9.91
C GLU A 42 17.07 12.77 -8.94
N ALA A 43 17.27 13.08 -7.65
CA ALA A 43 17.31 12.08 -6.61
C ALA A 43 15.91 11.47 -6.57
N ASP A 44 15.77 10.40 -7.35
CA ASP A 44 14.56 9.65 -7.60
C ASP A 44 13.95 9.33 -6.24
N SER A 45 12.80 9.95 -5.98
CA SER A 45 12.13 9.87 -4.70
C SER A 45 12.02 8.41 -4.29
N LEU A 46 12.61 8.05 -3.14
CA LEU A 46 12.33 6.77 -2.48
C LEU A 46 10.85 6.78 -2.07
N VAL A 47 10.00 6.33 -2.99
CA VAL A 47 8.57 6.11 -2.82
C VAL A 47 8.41 4.96 -1.84
N TYR A 48 7.99 5.30 -0.62
CA TYR A 48 7.70 4.35 0.44
C TYR A 48 6.34 3.70 0.13
N LEU A 49 6.37 2.44 -0.31
CA LEU A 49 5.20 1.67 -0.73
C LEU A 49 4.56 0.98 0.47
N SER A 50 3.80 1.72 1.28
CA SER A 50 2.86 1.07 2.18
C SER A 50 2.04 -0.01 1.42
N PRO A 51 1.59 -1.08 2.08
CA PRO A 51 0.73 -2.10 1.46
C PRO A 51 -0.55 -1.52 0.83
N TRP A 52 -0.89 -0.27 1.17
CA TRP A 52 -2.03 0.49 0.67
C TRP A 52 -1.66 1.58 -0.37
N SER A 53 -0.39 1.77 -0.68
CA SER A 53 0.10 2.78 -1.64
C SER A 53 0.68 2.18 -2.92
N GLY A 54 0.17 1.03 -3.35
CA GLY A 54 0.30 0.57 -4.75
C GLY A 54 -0.39 1.48 -5.78
N ARG A 55 -0.65 2.75 -5.45
CA ARG A 55 -1.25 3.73 -6.37
C ARG A 55 -0.27 4.26 -7.41
N ASP A 56 1.03 4.24 -7.15
CA ASP A 56 2.05 4.56 -8.18
C ASP A 56 2.37 3.34 -9.07
N LEU A 57 1.68 2.21 -8.83
CA LEU A 57 1.77 0.98 -9.61
C LEU A 57 0.45 0.67 -10.35
N GLN A 58 -0.37 1.68 -10.64
CA GLN A 58 -1.41 1.60 -11.66
C GLN A 58 -1.02 2.57 -12.79
N ALA A 59 -1.18 2.17 -14.05
CA ALA A 59 -1.23 3.11 -15.17
C ALA A 59 -2.06 4.34 -14.77
N GLU A 60 -1.63 5.56 -15.18
CA GLU A 60 -2.28 6.82 -14.79
C GLU A 60 -3.79 6.61 -14.60
N PRO A 61 -4.32 6.78 -13.39
CA PRO A 61 -5.71 6.45 -13.15
C PRO A 61 -6.52 7.35 -14.08
N ALA A 62 -7.12 6.76 -15.12
CA ALA A 62 -8.11 7.42 -15.94
C ALA A 62 -9.07 8.06 -14.96
N ARG A 63 -9.01 9.40 -14.85
CA ARG A 63 -9.58 10.21 -13.75
C ARG A 63 -10.79 9.49 -13.16
N ALA A 64 -10.56 8.71 -12.11
CA ALA A 64 -11.61 7.90 -11.53
C ALA A 64 -12.56 8.91 -10.91
N SER A 65 -13.69 9.14 -11.58
CA SER A 65 -14.78 9.94 -11.03
C SER A 65 -14.95 9.52 -9.59
N SER A 66 -14.81 10.45 -8.64
CA SER A 66 -14.99 10.17 -7.22
C SER A 66 -16.21 9.26 -7.07
N PRO A 67 -16.10 8.07 -6.46
CA PRO A 67 -17.24 7.18 -6.32
C PRO A 67 -18.36 7.99 -5.71
N ALA A 68 -19.48 8.09 -6.44
CA ALA A 68 -20.59 8.93 -6.03
C ALA A 68 -20.96 8.58 -4.58
N LEU A 69 -21.01 9.60 -3.70
CA LEU A 69 -21.52 9.42 -2.35
C LEU A 69 -22.90 8.80 -2.47
N LEU A 70 -23.03 7.56 -2.02
CA LEU A 70 -24.29 6.83 -2.10
C LEU A 70 -25.36 7.60 -1.34
N SER A 71 -26.49 7.82 -1.98
CA SER A 71 -27.68 8.31 -1.32
C SER A 71 -28.08 7.39 -0.16
N GLU A 72 -28.84 7.91 0.79
CA GLU A 72 -29.36 7.10 1.90
C GLU A 72 -30.23 5.93 1.40
N ALA A 73 -30.98 6.13 0.32
CA ALA A 73 -31.76 5.09 -0.34
C ALA A 73 -30.88 3.99 -0.95
N GLU A 74 -29.80 4.34 -1.64
CA GLU A 74 -28.85 3.36 -2.19
C GLU A 74 -28.15 2.57 -1.08
N ARG A 75 -27.76 3.24 0.02
CA ARG A 75 -27.19 2.55 1.19
C ARG A 75 -28.17 1.59 1.83
N ALA A 76 -29.45 1.95 1.93
CA ALA A 76 -30.49 1.05 2.43
C ALA A 76 -30.66 -0.17 1.52
N ASN A 77 -30.71 0.04 0.20
CA ASN A 77 -30.79 -1.05 -0.78
C ASN A 77 -29.58 -2.00 -0.71
N TYR A 78 -28.37 -1.47 -0.57
CA TYR A 78 -27.18 -2.31 -0.40
C TYR A 78 -27.16 -3.08 0.92
N ARG A 79 -27.70 -2.51 2.00
CA ARG A 79 -27.85 -3.26 3.26
C ARG A 79 -28.81 -4.43 3.10
N GLU A 80 -29.94 -4.23 2.41
CA GLU A 80 -30.89 -5.30 2.13
C GLU A 80 -30.28 -6.41 1.28
N ILE A 81 -29.51 -6.05 0.24
CA ILE A 81 -28.76 -7.03 -0.57
C ILE A 81 -27.75 -7.80 0.29
N ALA A 82 -27.00 -7.10 1.15
CA ALA A 82 -26.05 -7.73 2.07
C ALA A 82 -26.76 -8.68 3.04
N ASP A 83 -27.86 -8.25 3.68
CA ASP A 83 -28.63 -9.07 4.61
C ASP A 83 -29.19 -10.33 3.94
N SER A 84 -29.75 -10.18 2.74
CA SER A 84 -30.21 -11.31 1.93
C SER A 84 -29.07 -12.27 1.60
N PHE A 85 -27.88 -11.74 1.26
CA PHE A 85 -26.70 -12.58 1.03
C PHE A 85 -26.30 -13.33 2.30
N VAL A 86 -26.21 -12.66 3.47
CA VAL A 86 -25.84 -13.31 4.75
C VAL A 86 -26.79 -14.46 5.07
N GLN A 87 -28.10 -14.25 4.93
CA GLN A 87 -29.11 -15.28 5.20
C GLN A 87 -28.98 -16.51 4.29
N ASN A 88 -28.54 -16.31 3.04
CA ASN A 88 -28.45 -17.36 2.03
C ASN A 88 -27.03 -17.89 1.80
N ALA A 89 -26.02 -17.29 2.44
CA ALA A 89 -24.60 -17.55 2.21
C ALA A 89 -24.20 -19.04 2.30
N PRO A 90 -24.69 -19.84 3.27
CA PRO A 90 -24.34 -21.27 3.33
C PRO A 90 -24.71 -22.04 2.06
N SER A 91 -25.78 -21.65 1.36
CA SER A 91 -26.21 -22.27 0.10
C SER A 91 -25.59 -21.62 -1.13
N LEU A 92 -25.36 -20.30 -1.09
CA LEU A 92 -24.82 -19.56 -2.23
C LEU A 92 -23.33 -19.87 -2.41
N LEU A 93 -22.56 -19.90 -1.32
CA LEU A 93 -21.11 -20.09 -1.37
C LEU A 93 -20.68 -21.52 -1.77
N THR A 94 -21.59 -22.49 -1.77
CA THR A 94 -21.34 -23.85 -2.27
C THR A 94 -21.52 -23.98 -3.79
N ARG A 95 -22.12 -22.99 -4.45
CA ARG A 95 -22.40 -23.06 -5.90
C ARG A 95 -21.21 -22.57 -6.71
N ALA A 96 -20.89 -23.26 -7.80
CA ALA A 96 -19.78 -22.86 -8.67
C ALA A 96 -19.99 -21.50 -9.36
N ASP A 97 -21.25 -21.13 -9.65
CA ASP A 97 -21.59 -19.86 -10.30
C ASP A 97 -21.46 -18.63 -9.38
N VAL A 98 -21.34 -18.83 -8.06
CA VAL A 98 -21.19 -17.73 -7.10
C VAL A 98 -19.94 -16.91 -7.37
N VAL A 99 -18.87 -17.55 -7.86
CA VAL A 99 -17.56 -16.92 -8.11
C VAL A 99 -17.69 -15.71 -9.03
N GLN A 100 -18.55 -15.79 -10.05
CA GLN A 100 -18.80 -14.68 -10.98
C GLN A 100 -19.49 -13.48 -10.33
N ARG A 101 -20.17 -13.70 -9.19
CA ARG A 101 -20.92 -12.67 -8.46
C ARG A 101 -20.20 -12.18 -7.21
N LEU A 102 -19.18 -12.89 -6.73
CA LEU A 102 -18.44 -12.55 -5.50
C LEU A 102 -17.80 -11.16 -5.58
N GLU A 103 -17.46 -10.67 -6.76
CA GLU A 103 -16.96 -9.30 -6.93
C GLU A 103 -18.03 -8.26 -6.61
N SER A 104 -19.23 -8.39 -7.20
CA SER A 104 -20.35 -7.50 -6.93
C SER A 104 -20.81 -7.59 -5.47
N ILE A 105 -20.85 -8.79 -4.91
CA ILE A 105 -21.19 -9.00 -3.49
C ILE A 105 -20.17 -8.30 -2.59
N GLU A 106 -18.87 -8.50 -2.82
CA GLU A 106 -17.84 -7.84 -2.02
C GLU A 106 -17.95 -6.32 -2.08
N GLN A 107 -18.23 -5.75 -3.25
CA GLN A 107 -18.44 -4.31 -3.39
C GLN A 107 -19.61 -3.83 -2.51
N VAL A 108 -20.72 -4.59 -2.44
CA VAL A 108 -21.85 -4.27 -1.55
C VAL A 108 -21.42 -4.30 -0.08
N PHE A 109 -20.64 -5.30 0.35
CA PHE A 109 -20.15 -5.39 1.72
C PHE A 109 -19.13 -4.28 2.06
N LEU A 110 -18.28 -3.90 1.12
CA LEU A 110 -17.36 -2.75 1.27
C LEU A 110 -18.12 -1.42 1.38
N LEU A 111 -19.13 -1.21 0.53
CA LEU A 111 -19.95 0.02 0.54
C LEU A 111 -20.83 0.14 1.78
N THR A 112 -21.13 -0.97 2.45
CA THR A 112 -21.93 -1.01 3.68
C THR A 112 -21.09 -1.06 4.95
N GLY A 113 -19.75 -1.12 4.87
CA GLY A 113 -18.86 -1.23 6.03
C GLY A 113 -18.91 -2.61 6.71
N ARG A 114 -19.37 -3.64 6.00
CA ARG A 114 -19.58 -5.00 6.53
C ARG A 114 -18.54 -6.00 6.05
N TYR A 115 -17.40 -5.53 5.54
CA TYR A 115 -16.39 -6.40 4.92
C TYR A 115 -15.94 -7.56 5.82
N MET A 116 -15.75 -7.32 7.12
CA MET A 116 -15.33 -8.37 8.06
C MET A 116 -16.38 -9.49 8.23
N GLU A 117 -17.66 -9.18 8.08
CA GLU A 117 -18.73 -10.19 8.11
C GLU A 117 -18.67 -11.08 6.87
N LEU A 118 -18.40 -10.50 5.69
CA LEU A 118 -18.18 -11.29 4.47
C LEU A 118 -16.98 -12.22 4.60
N VAL A 119 -15.89 -11.76 5.22
CA VAL A 119 -14.72 -12.60 5.48
C VAL A 119 -15.07 -13.77 6.40
N ALA A 120 -15.87 -13.56 7.45
CA ALA A 120 -16.35 -14.66 8.30
C ALA A 120 -17.19 -15.68 7.50
N LEU A 121 -18.08 -15.22 6.62
CA LEU A 121 -18.85 -16.12 5.74
C LEU A 121 -17.95 -16.93 4.79
N TYR A 122 -16.88 -16.32 4.29
CA TYR A 122 -15.88 -17.04 3.50
C TYR A 122 -15.13 -18.08 4.35
N GLN A 123 -14.77 -17.75 5.59
CA GLN A 123 -14.14 -18.69 6.52
C GLN A 123 -15.02 -19.91 6.77
N ASP A 124 -16.30 -19.70 7.10
CA ASP A 124 -17.26 -20.79 7.33
C ASP A 124 -17.39 -21.70 6.08
N ALA A 125 -17.48 -21.10 4.89
CA ALA A 125 -17.59 -21.85 3.64
C ALA A 125 -16.31 -22.63 3.29
N VAL A 126 -15.14 -22.12 3.67
CA VAL A 126 -13.84 -22.81 3.46
C VAL A 126 -13.59 -23.85 4.54
N GLU A 127 -14.06 -23.65 5.77
CA GLU A 127 -14.03 -24.68 6.81
C GLU A 127 -14.89 -25.89 6.41
N ALA A 128 -16.08 -25.64 5.84
CA ALA A 128 -16.97 -26.71 5.38
C ALA A 128 -16.47 -27.41 4.09
N GLY A 129 -15.91 -26.67 3.14
CA GLY A 129 -15.56 -27.17 1.80
C GLY A 129 -14.06 -27.38 1.54
N GLY A 130 -13.20 -26.98 2.48
CA GLY A 130 -11.75 -26.92 2.30
C GLY A 130 -11.32 -26.00 1.15
N ALA A 131 -10.14 -26.26 0.58
CA ALA A 131 -9.60 -25.54 -0.56
C ALA A 131 -10.42 -25.71 -1.86
N LEU A 132 -11.32 -26.70 -1.93
CA LEU A 132 -12.25 -26.89 -3.05
C LEU A 132 -13.47 -25.95 -2.96
N SER A 133 -13.68 -25.28 -1.83
CA SER A 133 -14.74 -24.29 -1.69
C SER A 133 -14.62 -23.20 -2.77
N PRO A 134 -15.70 -22.84 -3.47
CA PRO A 134 -15.71 -21.70 -4.40
C PRO A 134 -15.28 -20.38 -3.74
N ALA A 135 -15.45 -20.25 -2.41
CA ALA A 135 -15.06 -19.08 -1.63
C ALA A 135 -13.55 -19.03 -1.30
N ALA A 136 -12.80 -20.13 -1.44
CA ALA A 136 -11.41 -20.20 -1.00
C ALA A 136 -10.48 -19.17 -1.66
N PRO A 137 -10.55 -18.90 -2.98
CA PRO A 137 -9.75 -17.83 -3.59
C PRO A 137 -10.10 -16.44 -3.06
N ALA A 138 -11.38 -16.18 -2.78
CA ALA A 138 -11.84 -14.91 -2.22
C ALA A 138 -11.34 -14.73 -0.77
N LEU A 139 -11.39 -15.79 0.05
CA LEU A 139 -10.84 -15.76 1.40
C LEU A 139 -9.33 -15.50 1.42
N ALA A 140 -8.58 -16.19 0.55
CA ALA A 140 -7.14 -15.99 0.43
C ALA A 140 -6.80 -14.54 0.04
N TRP A 141 -7.57 -13.95 -0.90
CA TRP A 141 -7.45 -12.54 -1.24
C TRP A 141 -7.72 -11.63 -0.04
N SER A 142 -8.80 -11.88 0.71
CA SER A 142 -9.12 -11.12 1.93
C SER A 142 -7.99 -11.20 2.96
N TYR A 143 -7.36 -12.36 3.15
CA TYR A 143 -6.19 -12.46 4.04
C TYR A 143 -5.00 -11.64 3.56
N VAL A 144 -4.73 -11.61 2.26
CA VAL A 144 -3.67 -10.72 1.70
C VAL A 144 -4.00 -9.26 1.99
N GLN A 145 -5.23 -8.82 1.73
CA GLN A 145 -5.67 -7.43 1.95
C GLN A 145 -5.63 -7.01 3.43
N LEU A 146 -5.99 -7.94 4.33
CA LEU A 146 -5.97 -7.70 5.77
C LEU A 146 -4.57 -7.85 6.39
N GLY A 147 -3.53 -8.16 5.60
CA GLY A 147 -2.17 -8.39 6.10
C GLY A 147 -2.00 -9.66 6.93
N GLN A 148 -2.93 -10.60 6.83
CA GLN A 148 -2.89 -11.90 7.52
C GLN A 148 -2.03 -12.89 6.72
N GLU A 149 -0.73 -12.59 6.62
CA GLU A 149 0.20 -13.27 5.69
C GLU A 149 0.34 -14.77 5.95
N ALA A 150 0.34 -15.20 7.21
CA ALA A 150 0.48 -16.61 7.56
C ALA A 150 -0.73 -17.42 7.06
N GLN A 151 -1.95 -16.94 7.35
CA GLN A 151 -3.20 -17.55 6.90
C GLN A 151 -3.34 -17.49 5.38
N ALA A 152 -2.97 -16.37 4.76
CA ALA A 152 -2.95 -16.24 3.30
C ALA A 152 -2.03 -17.29 2.66
N ARG A 153 -0.80 -17.43 3.17
CA ARG A 153 0.18 -18.39 2.66
C ARG A 153 -0.30 -19.82 2.78
N GLU A 154 -0.76 -20.21 3.96
CA GLU A 154 -1.27 -21.56 4.21
C GLU A 154 -2.41 -21.92 3.24
N LEU A 155 -3.41 -21.05 3.10
CA LEU A 155 -4.54 -21.29 2.20
C LEU A 155 -4.11 -21.29 0.72
N ILE A 156 -3.21 -20.40 0.30
CA ILE A 156 -2.67 -20.36 -1.06
C ILE A 156 -1.89 -21.65 -1.37
N ASP A 157 -1.10 -22.18 -0.44
CA ASP A 157 -0.37 -23.44 -0.64
C ASP A 157 -1.32 -24.65 -0.75
N GLN A 158 -2.40 -24.67 0.04
CA GLN A 158 -3.48 -25.67 -0.12
C GLN A 158 -4.18 -25.54 -1.48
N LEU A 159 -4.44 -24.31 -1.94
CA LEU A 159 -5.00 -24.04 -3.27
C LEU A 159 -4.04 -24.46 -4.40
N LYS A 160 -2.73 -24.26 -4.27
CA LYS A 160 -1.74 -24.71 -5.26
C LYS A 160 -1.70 -26.24 -5.36
N THR A 161 -1.93 -26.92 -4.24
CA THR A 161 -1.97 -28.39 -4.20
C THR A 161 -3.24 -28.95 -4.86
N THR A 162 -4.39 -28.33 -4.60
CA THR A 162 -5.71 -28.83 -5.04
C THR A 162 -6.18 -28.26 -6.38
N ARG A 163 -5.81 -27.01 -6.68
CA ARG A 163 -6.28 -26.18 -7.80
C ARG A 163 -5.12 -25.48 -8.52
N GLY A 164 -3.93 -26.08 -8.50
CA GLY A 164 -2.69 -25.49 -9.04
C GLY A 164 -2.68 -25.22 -10.56
N ASN A 165 -3.69 -25.70 -11.29
CA ASN A 165 -3.91 -25.42 -12.70
C ASN A 165 -4.78 -24.18 -12.95
N GLU A 166 -5.32 -23.54 -11.92
CA GLU A 166 -6.10 -22.31 -12.07
C GLU A 166 -5.20 -21.07 -12.00
N ALA A 167 -5.33 -20.16 -12.97
CA ALA A 167 -4.54 -18.93 -13.02
C ALA A 167 -4.74 -18.04 -11.77
N VAL A 168 -5.95 -18.00 -11.21
CA VAL A 168 -6.28 -17.18 -10.02
C VAL A 168 -5.41 -17.53 -8.80
N VAL A 169 -5.07 -18.81 -8.63
CA VAL A 169 -4.22 -19.26 -7.50
C VAL A 169 -2.82 -18.66 -7.60
N HIS A 170 -2.28 -18.54 -8.82
CA HIS A 170 -0.97 -17.95 -9.05
C HIS A 170 -1.01 -16.41 -8.98
N VAL A 171 -2.14 -15.78 -9.30
CA VAL A 171 -2.36 -14.34 -9.04
C VAL A 171 -2.37 -14.04 -7.54
N LEU A 172 -3.01 -14.88 -6.73
CA LEU A 172 -3.00 -14.76 -5.26
C LEU A 172 -1.59 -14.90 -4.69
N ASP A 173 -0.85 -15.92 -5.12
CA ASP A 173 0.54 -16.14 -4.71
C ASP A 173 1.44 -14.95 -5.11
N ALA A 174 1.28 -14.43 -6.34
CA ALA A 174 1.99 -13.25 -6.78
C ALA A 174 1.69 -12.03 -5.89
N SER A 175 0.40 -11.81 -5.58
CA SER A 175 -0.07 -10.69 -4.75
C SER A 175 0.45 -10.75 -3.32
N LEU A 176 0.49 -11.95 -2.72
CA LEU A 176 1.12 -12.16 -1.41
C LEU A 176 2.61 -11.82 -1.45
N ASN A 177 3.33 -12.24 -2.49
CA ASN A 177 4.75 -11.95 -2.62
C ASN A 177 5.01 -10.45 -2.88
N LEU A 178 4.13 -9.75 -3.62
CA LEU A 178 4.21 -8.29 -3.77
C LEU A 178 4.15 -7.58 -2.41
N ALA A 179 3.24 -7.98 -1.52
CA ALA A 179 3.12 -7.41 -0.18
C ALA A 179 4.36 -7.64 0.70
N GLN A 180 5.24 -8.58 0.34
CA GLN A 180 6.47 -8.92 1.06
C GLN A 180 7.72 -8.30 0.47
N MET A 181 7.66 -7.65 -0.70
CA MET A 181 8.83 -7.13 -1.42
C MET A 181 9.64 -6.10 -0.61
N GLU A 182 9.03 -5.41 0.34
CA GLU A 182 9.74 -4.47 1.22
C GLU A 182 10.64 -5.20 2.23
N ARG A 183 10.28 -6.44 2.59
CA ARG A 183 10.95 -7.22 3.64
C ARG A 183 11.84 -8.32 3.10
N ASP A 184 11.57 -8.79 1.88
CA ASP A 184 12.30 -9.88 1.25
C ASP A 184 12.59 -9.53 -0.22
N SER A 185 13.86 -9.32 -0.53
CA SER A 185 14.33 -9.01 -1.89
C SER A 185 14.04 -10.12 -2.90
N SER A 186 13.93 -11.38 -2.44
CA SER A 186 13.58 -12.52 -3.29
C SER A 186 12.08 -12.60 -3.61
N ALA A 187 11.23 -11.90 -2.85
CA ALA A 187 9.79 -11.90 -3.07
C ALA A 187 9.41 -11.31 -4.43
N ALA A 188 10.17 -10.33 -4.93
CA ALA A 188 9.99 -9.78 -6.28
C ALA A 188 10.10 -10.86 -7.37
N ALA A 189 11.08 -11.75 -7.25
CA ALA A 189 11.29 -12.84 -8.20
C ALA A 189 10.20 -13.91 -8.11
N ARG A 190 9.74 -14.23 -6.90
CA ARG A 190 8.61 -15.15 -6.70
C ARG A 190 7.31 -14.56 -7.27
N ALA A 191 7.05 -13.28 -7.04
CA ALA A 191 5.88 -12.60 -7.61
C ALA A 191 5.90 -12.64 -9.15
N LEU A 192 7.06 -12.38 -9.76
CA LEU A 192 7.23 -12.44 -11.21
C LEU A 192 6.94 -13.85 -11.75
N ALA A 193 7.53 -14.88 -11.14
CA ALA A 193 7.31 -16.27 -11.55
C ALA A 193 5.83 -16.67 -11.44
N SER A 194 5.15 -16.27 -10.37
CA SER A 194 3.72 -16.58 -10.18
C SER A 194 2.83 -15.82 -11.18
N PHE A 195 3.09 -14.55 -11.50
CA PHE A 195 2.35 -13.86 -12.57
C PHE A 195 2.61 -14.46 -13.97
N GLN A 196 3.85 -14.79 -14.29
CA GLN A 196 4.18 -15.47 -15.55
C GLN A 196 3.43 -16.82 -15.65
N ARG A 197 3.35 -17.56 -14.54
CA ARG A 197 2.59 -18.82 -14.48
C ARG A 197 1.08 -18.59 -14.66
N ALA A 198 0.51 -17.57 -14.02
CA ALA A 198 -0.89 -17.19 -14.20
C ALA A 198 -1.19 -16.91 -15.68
N ARG A 199 -0.35 -16.10 -16.34
CA ARG A 199 -0.51 -15.75 -17.77
C ARG A 199 -0.35 -16.95 -18.70
N GLN A 200 0.51 -17.91 -18.37
CA GLN A 200 0.65 -19.16 -19.14
C GLN A 200 -0.59 -20.04 -19.06
N LEU A 201 -1.21 -20.11 -17.88
CA LEU A 201 -2.41 -20.92 -17.64
C LEU A 201 -3.64 -20.29 -18.28
N ASP A 202 -3.77 -18.97 -18.21
CA ASP A 202 -4.86 -18.22 -18.80
C ASP A 202 -4.37 -16.90 -19.42
N PRO A 203 -4.03 -16.90 -20.73
CA PRO A 203 -3.63 -15.68 -21.43
C PRO A 203 -4.74 -14.63 -21.51
N ALA A 204 -6.00 -15.04 -21.39
CA ALA A 204 -7.19 -14.19 -21.43
C ALA A 204 -7.79 -14.01 -20.03
N PHE A 205 -6.95 -14.04 -18.99
CA PHE A 205 -7.34 -13.94 -17.59
C PHE A 205 -8.40 -12.87 -17.36
N GLY A 206 -9.57 -13.34 -16.91
CA GLY A 206 -10.73 -12.51 -16.64
C GLY A 206 -10.50 -11.52 -15.49
N PRO A 207 -11.45 -10.60 -15.26
CA PRO A 207 -11.38 -9.70 -14.12
C PRO A 207 -11.43 -10.50 -12.81
N PHE A 208 -10.46 -10.25 -11.95
CA PHE A 208 -10.43 -10.72 -10.56
C PHE A 208 -9.93 -9.57 -9.69
N ARG A 209 -10.83 -8.94 -8.93
CA ARG A 209 -10.50 -7.89 -7.95
C ARG A 209 -9.72 -6.73 -8.58
N GLY A 210 -10.15 -6.30 -9.77
CA GLY A 210 -9.48 -5.23 -10.53
C GLY A 210 -8.20 -5.65 -11.27
N LEU A 211 -7.73 -6.89 -11.13
CA LEU A 211 -6.66 -7.44 -11.97
C LEU A 211 -7.27 -8.19 -13.16
N ASN A 212 -6.68 -8.02 -14.33
CA ASN A 212 -7.04 -8.74 -15.57
C ASN A 212 -5.76 -9.08 -16.34
N ALA A 213 -5.87 -9.73 -17.50
CA ALA A 213 -4.72 -10.10 -18.33
C ALA A 213 -3.77 -8.92 -18.64
N ALA A 214 -4.31 -7.74 -18.95
CA ALA A 214 -3.50 -6.54 -19.22
C ALA A 214 -2.76 -6.06 -17.96
N GLY A 215 -3.45 -6.01 -16.82
CA GLY A 215 -2.85 -5.68 -15.53
C GLY A 215 -1.74 -6.67 -15.13
N ILE A 216 -1.93 -7.96 -15.36
CA ILE A 216 -0.88 -8.98 -15.11
C ILE A 216 0.34 -8.73 -16.00
N ALA A 217 0.14 -8.44 -17.29
CA ALA A 217 1.25 -8.14 -18.21
C ALA A 217 2.03 -6.88 -17.79
N GLU A 218 1.33 -5.84 -17.35
CA GLU A 218 1.95 -4.63 -16.81
C GLU A 218 2.80 -4.92 -15.55
N GLN A 219 2.28 -5.72 -14.62
CA GLN A 219 3.02 -6.12 -13.42
C GLN A 219 4.26 -6.94 -13.76
N ILE A 220 4.18 -7.87 -14.73
CA ILE A 220 5.33 -8.64 -15.22
C ILE A 220 6.42 -7.69 -15.74
N ASN A 221 6.07 -6.77 -16.65
CA ASN A 221 7.04 -5.84 -17.24
C ASN A 221 7.75 -4.98 -16.17
N ARG A 222 7.00 -4.54 -15.15
CA ARG A 222 7.57 -3.77 -14.03
C ARG A 222 8.52 -4.58 -13.17
N LEU A 223 8.15 -5.81 -12.83
CA LEU A 223 8.99 -6.70 -12.03
C LEU A 223 10.27 -7.08 -12.78
N GLU A 224 10.19 -7.32 -14.09
CA GLU A 224 11.34 -7.56 -14.96
C GLU A 224 12.27 -6.33 -15.02
N ALA A 225 11.72 -5.13 -15.22
CA ALA A 225 12.49 -3.90 -15.22
C ALA A 225 13.22 -3.68 -13.88
N ARG A 226 12.55 -3.97 -12.76
CA ARG A 226 13.15 -3.91 -11.42
C ARG A 226 14.30 -4.91 -11.26
N GLN A 227 14.11 -6.16 -11.67
CA GLN A 227 15.16 -7.18 -11.61
C GLN A 227 16.37 -6.81 -12.46
N ALA A 228 16.16 -6.26 -13.65
CA ALA A 228 17.23 -5.80 -14.52
C ALA A 228 18.08 -4.70 -13.84
N ARG A 229 17.43 -3.72 -13.18
CA ARG A 229 18.14 -2.67 -12.42
C ARG A 229 18.95 -3.24 -11.26
N THR A 230 18.36 -4.14 -10.47
CA THR A 230 19.06 -4.75 -9.32
C THR A 230 20.25 -5.60 -9.76
N THR A 231 20.11 -6.34 -10.86
CA THR A 231 21.19 -7.18 -11.40
C THR A 231 22.32 -6.32 -12.00
N GLY A 232 21.97 -5.28 -12.77
CA GLY A 232 22.93 -4.36 -13.35
C GLY A 232 23.70 -3.55 -12.30
N ALA A 233 23.02 -3.08 -11.25
CA ALA A 233 23.67 -2.41 -10.11
C ALA A 233 24.69 -3.33 -9.42
N THR A 234 24.35 -4.62 -9.27
CA THR A 234 25.26 -5.61 -8.66
C THR A 234 26.48 -5.86 -9.55
N GLN A 235 26.32 -5.98 -10.86
CA GLN A 235 27.44 -6.17 -11.80
C GLN A 235 28.38 -4.96 -11.83
N ASN A 236 27.84 -3.75 -11.78
CA ASN A 236 28.63 -2.52 -11.71
C ASN A 236 29.41 -2.44 -10.39
N ALA A 237 28.79 -2.78 -9.25
CA ALA A 237 29.46 -2.79 -7.95
C ALA A 237 30.64 -3.78 -7.90
N VAL A 238 30.47 -5.00 -8.45
CA VAL A 238 31.53 -6.01 -8.51
C VAL A 238 32.67 -5.58 -9.45
N SER A 239 32.35 -4.92 -10.57
CA SER A 239 33.34 -4.41 -11.52
C SER A 239 34.17 -3.26 -10.94
N SER A 240 33.53 -2.35 -10.19
CA SER A 240 34.22 -1.28 -9.47
C SER A 240 35.14 -1.81 -8.36
N ALA A 241 34.69 -2.79 -7.58
CA ALA A 241 35.49 -3.41 -6.53
C ALA A 241 36.75 -4.13 -7.07
N ASN A 242 36.65 -4.74 -8.25
CA ASN A 242 37.82 -5.37 -8.89
C ASN A 242 38.80 -4.35 -9.50
N THR A 243 38.31 -3.18 -9.92
CA THR A 243 39.17 -2.13 -10.49
C THR A 243 40.03 -1.46 -9.40
N GLU A 244 39.48 -1.26 -8.20
CA GLU A 244 40.24 -0.74 -7.04
C GLU A 244 41.30 -1.73 -6.55
N ASN A 245 41.01 -3.04 -6.56
CA ASN A 245 41.98 -4.07 -6.16
C ASN A 245 43.13 -4.24 -7.18
N THR A 246 42.89 -3.88 -8.43
CA THR A 246 43.94 -3.87 -9.48
C THR A 246 44.81 -2.61 -9.41
N ALA A 247 44.25 -1.48 -8.96
CA ALA A 247 44.99 -0.24 -8.73
C ALA A 247 45.96 -0.33 -7.53
N GLN A 248 45.64 -1.13 -6.51
CA GLN A 248 46.54 -1.36 -5.36
C GLN A 248 47.71 -2.32 -5.66
N ASN A 249 47.59 -3.18 -6.68
CA ASN A 249 48.63 -4.14 -7.06
C ASN A 249 49.55 -3.68 -8.20
N ASN A 250 49.34 -2.48 -8.77
CA ASN A 250 50.14 -1.97 -9.91
C ASN A 250 51.00 -0.73 -9.59
N ALA A 251 51.31 -0.47 -8.31
CA ALA A 251 52.22 0.61 -7.92
C ALA A 251 53.72 0.31 -8.19
N GLU A 252 54.06 -0.76 -8.91
CA GLU A 252 55.45 -1.13 -9.17
C GLU A 252 55.65 -1.71 -10.59
N ALA A 253 55.37 -0.93 -11.64
CA ALA A 253 55.90 -1.22 -12.97
C ALA A 253 55.94 0.01 -13.90
N GLN A 254 57.06 0.10 -14.63
CA GLN A 254 57.49 1.11 -15.59
C GLN A 254 56.59 1.29 -16.84
N PRO A 255 56.75 2.40 -17.60
CA PRO A 255 55.84 2.77 -18.70
C PRO A 255 56.16 2.01 -19.99
N PRO A 256 55.15 1.84 -20.87
CA PRO A 256 55.47 2.01 -22.29
C PRO A 256 54.40 2.71 -23.15
N VAL A 257 54.94 3.58 -24.02
CA VAL A 257 54.74 3.67 -25.48
C VAL A 257 53.32 3.92 -26.03
N ALA A 258 53.19 5.11 -26.60
CA ALA A 258 52.11 5.57 -27.46
C ALA A 258 51.95 4.70 -28.73
N GLN A 259 50.71 4.33 -29.06
CA GLN A 259 50.35 3.89 -30.41
C GLN A 259 49.05 4.55 -30.89
N ASN A 260 49.16 4.97 -32.14
CA ASN A 260 48.28 5.76 -33.00
C ASN A 260 46.80 5.35 -33.07
N GLN A 261 45.97 6.39 -33.12
CA GLN A 261 44.60 6.40 -33.61
C GLN A 261 44.55 6.16 -35.12
N VAL A 262 43.60 5.36 -35.60
CA VAL A 262 43.06 5.45 -36.95
C VAL A 262 41.53 5.33 -36.88
N ALA A 263 40.86 6.34 -37.41
CA ALA A 263 39.43 6.50 -37.54
C ALA A 263 38.83 5.66 -38.68
N GLN A 264 37.60 5.16 -38.51
CA GLN A 264 36.69 4.70 -39.59
C GLN A 264 35.26 4.90 -39.07
N ASN A 265 34.58 5.98 -39.47
CA ASN A 265 33.69 6.15 -40.64
C ASN A 265 32.37 5.35 -40.59
N GLN A 266 31.30 6.11 -40.31
CA GLN A 266 29.91 5.82 -40.67
C GLN A 266 29.74 5.81 -42.21
N PRO A 267 28.66 5.18 -42.69
CA PRO A 267 27.85 5.87 -43.69
C PRO A 267 26.35 5.86 -43.35
N ALA A 268 25.75 7.02 -43.60
CA ALA A 268 24.33 7.23 -43.81
C ALA A 268 23.89 6.64 -45.15
N ALA A 269 22.67 6.12 -45.21
CA ALA A 269 21.96 5.85 -46.46
C ALA A 269 20.52 6.33 -46.33
N GLU A 270 20.18 7.26 -47.21
CA GLU A 270 18.86 7.78 -47.52
C GLU A 270 18.05 6.77 -48.37
N GLN A 271 16.77 7.12 -48.56
CA GLN A 271 15.82 6.65 -49.58
C GLN A 271 14.97 5.43 -49.21
N SER A 272 13.65 5.65 -49.03
CA SER A 272 12.71 5.38 -50.12
C SER A 272 11.29 5.76 -49.71
N SER A 273 10.73 6.70 -50.47
CA SER A 273 9.32 7.03 -50.59
C SER A 273 8.56 5.96 -51.38
N GLY A 274 7.44 5.47 -50.84
CA GLY A 274 6.39 4.74 -51.54
C GLY A 274 5.12 4.85 -50.67
N GLU A 275 4.14 5.65 -51.08
CA GLU A 275 3.02 5.22 -51.93
C GLU A 275 1.99 4.46 -51.10
N ASP A 276 1.08 5.20 -50.45
CA ASP A 276 -0.12 4.63 -49.83
C ASP A 276 -1.39 5.29 -50.36
N THR A 277 -2.07 4.44 -51.12
CA THR A 277 -3.41 4.40 -51.68
C THR A 277 -4.52 4.96 -50.78
N GLN A 278 -5.49 5.62 -51.43
CA GLN A 278 -6.78 6.03 -50.88
C GLN A 278 -7.56 4.86 -50.23
N PRO A 279 -8.32 5.10 -49.15
CA PRO A 279 -9.29 4.12 -48.64
C PRO A 279 -10.63 4.19 -49.41
N PRO A 280 -11.27 3.06 -49.71
CA PRO A 280 -12.65 3.05 -50.18
C PRO A 280 -13.64 3.22 -49.02
N VAL A 281 -14.62 4.08 -49.28
CA VAL A 281 -15.79 4.36 -48.45
C VAL A 281 -16.69 3.12 -48.38
N ALA A 282 -16.80 2.52 -47.19
CA ALA A 282 -17.79 1.48 -46.91
C ALA A 282 -18.97 2.07 -46.12
N GLN A 283 -20.14 2.02 -46.76
CA GLN A 283 -21.44 2.44 -46.26
C GLN A 283 -21.91 1.49 -45.14
N SER A 284 -22.32 2.06 -44.01
CA SER A 284 -23.01 1.33 -42.94
C SER A 284 -24.52 1.28 -43.25
N PRO A 285 -25.17 0.10 -43.29
CA PRO A 285 -26.62 0.02 -43.24
C PRO A 285 -27.13 0.13 -41.79
N VAL A 286 -28.06 1.06 -41.59
CA VAL A 286 -28.84 1.25 -40.37
C VAL A 286 -29.82 0.07 -40.25
N ALA A 287 -29.57 -0.83 -39.29
CA ALA A 287 -30.54 -1.84 -38.87
C ALA A 287 -31.26 -1.34 -37.61
N GLN A 288 -32.52 -0.94 -37.78
CA GLN A 288 -33.46 -0.71 -36.70
C GLN A 288 -33.87 -2.07 -36.12
N ASN A 289 -33.39 -2.40 -34.93
CA ASN A 289 -33.93 -3.51 -34.14
C ASN A 289 -34.87 -2.93 -33.08
N GLU A 290 -36.16 -3.17 -33.30
CA GLU A 290 -37.24 -2.89 -32.37
C GLU A 290 -37.07 -3.76 -31.11
N LEU A 291 -37.18 -3.13 -29.93
CA LEU A 291 -37.30 -3.84 -28.66
C LEU A 291 -38.67 -4.53 -28.59
N PRO A 292 -38.74 -5.84 -28.26
CA PRO A 292 -39.99 -6.42 -27.81
C PRO A 292 -40.24 -6.02 -26.34
N THR A 293 -41.34 -5.32 -26.13
CA THR A 293 -41.98 -5.08 -24.84
C THR A 293 -42.39 -6.41 -24.20
N ALA A 294 -41.68 -6.81 -23.14
CA ALA A 294 -42.08 -7.94 -22.32
C ALA A 294 -43.26 -7.53 -21.41
N GLN A 295 -44.43 -8.12 -21.68
CA GLN A 295 -45.57 -8.15 -20.75
C GLN A 295 -45.20 -8.95 -19.49
N PRO A 296 -45.63 -8.52 -18.29
CA PRO A 296 -45.50 -9.33 -17.08
C PRO A 296 -46.48 -10.51 -17.11
N PRO A 297 -46.06 -11.76 -16.81
CA PRO A 297 -46.98 -12.87 -16.70
C PRO A 297 -47.84 -12.75 -15.45
N ALA A 298 -49.13 -13.03 -15.67
CA ALA A 298 -50.20 -13.00 -14.69
C ALA A 298 -50.00 -14.02 -13.56
N ALA A 299 -50.43 -13.60 -12.37
CA ALA A 299 -50.55 -14.40 -11.17
C ALA A 299 -51.41 -15.64 -11.40
N GLN A 300 -50.88 -16.81 -11.03
CA GLN A 300 -51.66 -18.02 -10.78
C GLN A 300 -51.50 -18.45 -9.32
N ASN A 301 -52.60 -19.00 -8.81
CA ASN A 301 -53.02 -19.19 -7.43
C ASN A 301 -52.15 -20.09 -6.53
N PRO A 302 -52.37 -20.05 -5.19
CA PRO A 302 -51.44 -20.56 -4.19
C PRO A 302 -51.59 -22.07 -3.99
N LEU A 303 -50.45 -22.75 -3.89
CA LEU A 303 -50.37 -24.14 -3.47
C LEU A 303 -50.39 -24.24 -1.94
N ALA A 304 -51.09 -25.28 -1.50
CA ALA A 304 -51.41 -25.68 -0.15
C ALA A 304 -50.21 -25.65 0.83
N VAL A 305 -50.53 -25.14 2.03
CA VAL A 305 -49.73 -25.18 3.25
C VAL A 305 -49.49 -26.63 3.67
N GLY A 306 -48.27 -27.12 3.50
CA GLY A 306 -47.72 -28.25 4.24
C GLY A 306 -46.95 -27.75 5.44
N GLN A 307 -47.37 -28.12 6.65
CA GLN A 307 -46.67 -27.81 7.90
C GLN A 307 -45.25 -28.37 7.91
N PRO A 308 -44.21 -27.58 8.25
CA PRO A 308 -42.90 -28.13 8.58
C PRO A 308 -42.88 -28.65 10.03
N PRO A 309 -42.07 -29.68 10.32
CA PRO A 309 -41.96 -30.27 11.65
C PRO A 309 -41.33 -29.28 12.64
N THR A 310 -41.85 -29.30 13.86
CA THR A 310 -41.33 -28.57 15.02
C THR A 310 -39.86 -28.90 15.28
N ALA A 311 -38.97 -27.99 14.88
CA ALA A 311 -37.59 -27.96 15.31
C ALA A 311 -37.52 -27.31 16.70
N GLN A 312 -37.36 -28.16 17.72
CA GLN A 312 -37.05 -27.74 19.07
C GLN A 312 -35.56 -27.35 19.17
N ASN A 313 -35.31 -26.19 19.78
CA ASN A 313 -34.05 -25.79 20.41
C ASN A 313 -32.79 -25.76 19.54
N SER A 314 -32.71 -24.76 18.65
CA SER A 314 -31.43 -24.10 18.35
C SER A 314 -31.45 -22.74 19.04
N ALA A 315 -30.85 -22.64 20.22
CA ALA A 315 -30.51 -21.35 20.80
C ALA A 315 -29.44 -20.71 19.89
N VAL A 316 -29.92 -19.98 18.88
CA VAL A 316 -29.09 -19.16 18.00
C VAL A 316 -28.31 -18.21 18.89
N LEU A 317 -27.00 -18.44 19.01
CA LEU A 317 -26.06 -17.50 19.61
C LEU A 317 -26.11 -16.24 18.76
N GLN A 318 -26.94 -15.27 19.14
CA GLN A 318 -26.89 -13.94 18.55
C GLN A 318 -25.47 -13.39 18.82
N PRO A 319 -24.72 -12.99 17.79
CA PRO A 319 -23.42 -12.39 17.97
C PRO A 319 -23.59 -11.17 18.89
N SER A 320 -22.88 -11.19 20.01
CA SER A 320 -22.90 -10.09 20.96
C SER A 320 -22.48 -8.81 20.23
N ALA A 321 -23.20 -7.70 20.47
CA ALA A 321 -22.85 -6.43 19.87
C ALA A 321 -21.36 -6.10 20.14
N PRO A 322 -20.62 -5.60 19.14
CA PRO A 322 -19.18 -5.36 19.27
C PRO A 322 -18.91 -4.41 20.44
N GLY A 323 -17.89 -4.69 21.24
CA GLY A 323 -17.48 -3.82 22.35
C GLY A 323 -16.93 -2.47 21.85
N PRO A 324 -16.83 -1.44 22.71
CA PRO A 324 -16.34 -0.11 22.32
C PRO A 324 -15.00 -0.11 21.59
N GLN A 325 -14.05 -0.96 22.02
CA GLN A 325 -12.74 -1.09 21.37
C GLN A 325 -12.84 -1.64 19.95
N GLN A 326 -13.70 -2.64 19.75
CA GLN A 326 -13.96 -3.20 18.43
C GLN A 326 -14.67 -2.18 17.53
N GLN A 327 -15.60 -1.39 18.09
CA GLN A 327 -16.25 -0.29 17.36
C GLN A 327 -15.23 0.78 16.96
N ALA A 328 -14.31 1.17 17.84
CA ALA A 328 -13.22 2.09 17.52
C ALA A 328 -12.34 1.55 16.38
N ALA A 329 -11.96 0.27 16.44
CA ALA A 329 -11.16 -0.38 15.41
C ALA A 329 -11.86 -0.41 14.04
N ILE A 330 -13.17 -0.70 14.01
CA ILE A 330 -13.99 -0.65 12.78
C ILE A 330 -13.98 0.77 12.21
N MET A 331 -14.23 1.78 13.04
CA MET A 331 -14.24 3.18 12.61
C MET A 331 -12.85 3.64 12.11
N VAL A 332 -11.75 3.18 12.72
CA VAL A 332 -10.40 3.44 12.21
C VAL A 332 -10.20 2.82 10.84
N ALA A 333 -10.61 1.55 10.66
CA ALA A 333 -10.49 0.85 9.38
C ALA A 333 -11.32 1.54 8.28
N ASP A 334 -12.57 1.90 8.55
CA ASP A 334 -13.43 2.65 7.63
C ASP A 334 -12.83 4.02 7.28
N GLY A 335 -12.26 4.72 8.27
CA GLY A 335 -11.56 5.97 8.07
C GLY A 335 -10.34 5.83 7.16
N GLN A 336 -9.54 4.78 7.35
CA GLN A 336 -8.37 4.50 6.51
C GLN A 336 -8.76 4.14 5.08
N ILE A 337 -9.75 3.27 4.91
CA ILE A 337 -10.31 2.90 3.60
C ILE A 337 -10.82 4.15 2.88
N THR A 338 -11.57 5.00 3.59
CA THR A 338 -12.15 6.22 3.04
C THR A 338 -11.08 7.24 2.66
N MET A 339 -10.09 7.47 3.53
CA MET A 339 -8.95 8.36 3.25
C MET A 339 -8.13 7.85 2.05
N ALA A 340 -7.96 6.52 1.95
CA ALA A 340 -7.27 5.90 0.82
C ALA A 340 -7.99 6.14 -0.51
N ARG A 341 -9.28 6.51 -0.53
CA ARG A 341 -10.00 6.87 -1.77
C ARG A 341 -9.54 8.20 -2.34
N GLY A 342 -8.89 9.08 -1.56
CA GLY A 342 -8.30 10.34 -2.02
C GLY A 342 -8.90 11.57 -1.34
N GLU A 343 -8.40 12.75 -1.70
CA GLU A 343 -8.66 14.01 -0.99
C GLU A 343 -10.14 14.40 -0.93
N ALA A 344 -10.91 14.06 -1.97
CA ALA A 344 -12.36 14.29 -2.02
C ALA A 344 -13.15 13.60 -0.87
N HIS A 345 -12.54 12.62 -0.20
CA HIS A 345 -13.16 11.83 0.87
C HIS A 345 -12.60 12.16 2.26
N PHE A 346 -11.72 13.15 2.37
CA PHE A 346 -11.09 13.50 3.64
C PHE A 346 -12.11 13.93 4.72
N GLU A 347 -13.17 14.65 4.35
CA GLU A 347 -14.21 15.04 5.31
C GLU A 347 -14.97 13.82 5.86
N GLU A 348 -15.25 12.82 5.03
CA GLU A 348 -15.86 11.57 5.47
C GLU A 348 -14.90 10.74 6.33
N ALA A 349 -13.64 10.61 5.92
CA ALA A 349 -12.61 9.93 6.71
C ALA A 349 -12.43 10.59 8.10
N GLN A 350 -12.43 11.91 8.17
CA GLN A 350 -12.39 12.64 9.44
C GLN A 350 -13.58 12.28 10.35
N ARG A 351 -14.78 12.10 9.80
CA ARG A 351 -15.96 11.68 10.59
C ARG A 351 -15.74 10.30 11.21
N TYR A 352 -15.22 9.34 10.44
CA TYR A 352 -14.90 8.01 10.98
C TYR A 352 -13.84 8.08 12.10
N PHE A 353 -12.74 8.81 11.89
CA PHE A 353 -11.71 8.93 12.93
C PHE A 353 -12.20 9.66 14.18
N ARG A 354 -13.04 10.70 14.06
CA ARG A 354 -13.66 11.35 15.22
C ARG A 354 -14.57 10.40 15.99
N ARG A 355 -15.39 9.59 15.29
CA ARG A 355 -16.22 8.55 15.94
C ARG A 355 -15.37 7.48 16.63
N ALA A 356 -14.24 7.10 16.05
CA ALA A 356 -13.30 6.21 16.75
C ALA A 356 -12.81 6.82 18.08
N LEU A 357 -12.52 8.12 18.11
CA LEU A 357 -12.13 8.84 19.32
C LEU A 357 -13.29 9.03 20.33
N GLU A 358 -14.55 8.99 19.89
CA GLU A 358 -15.71 8.97 20.79
C GLU A 358 -15.77 7.65 21.58
N PHE A 359 -15.40 6.52 20.96
CA PHE A 359 -15.33 5.21 21.61
C PHE A 359 -14.05 5.03 22.43
N GLU A 360 -12.92 5.52 21.91
CA GLU A 360 -11.61 5.43 22.54
C GLU A 360 -10.86 6.76 22.43
N PRO A 361 -10.97 7.66 23.44
CA PRO A 361 -10.40 9.01 23.39
C PRO A 361 -8.88 9.08 23.16
N ASN A 362 -8.15 8.02 23.51
CA ASN A 362 -6.69 7.92 23.35
C ASN A 362 -6.28 7.02 22.17
N ASN A 363 -7.18 6.75 21.23
CA ASN A 363 -6.87 5.89 20.08
C ASN A 363 -5.85 6.57 19.14
N ILE A 364 -4.60 6.12 19.21
CA ILE A 364 -3.48 6.68 18.45
C ILE A 364 -3.69 6.54 16.94
N ALA A 365 -4.28 5.43 16.48
CA ALA A 365 -4.51 5.20 15.05
C ALA A 365 -5.52 6.20 14.47
N ALA A 366 -6.59 6.50 15.19
CA ALA A 366 -7.56 7.53 14.81
C ALA A 366 -6.91 8.93 14.81
N GLY A 367 -6.13 9.25 15.84
CA GLY A 367 -5.41 10.52 15.93
C GLY A 367 -4.39 10.72 14.80
N LEU A 368 -3.67 9.67 14.41
CA LEU A 368 -2.76 9.66 13.26
C LEU A 368 -3.52 9.84 11.94
N GLY A 369 -4.67 9.18 11.77
CA GLY A 369 -5.52 9.37 10.59
C GLY A 369 -5.94 10.83 10.41
N LEU A 370 -6.37 11.49 11.49
CA LEU A 370 -6.69 12.93 11.47
C LEU A 370 -5.47 13.79 11.15
N LEU A 371 -4.30 13.47 11.71
CA LEU A 371 -3.05 14.19 11.45
C LEU A 371 -2.63 14.06 9.97
N GLN A 372 -2.72 12.86 9.40
CA GLN A 372 -2.41 12.62 7.99
C GLN A 372 -3.32 13.43 7.08
N ILE A 373 -4.62 13.47 7.37
CA ILE A 373 -5.55 14.33 6.63
C ILE A 373 -5.16 15.81 6.78
N ALA A 374 -4.94 16.30 8.00
CA ALA A 374 -4.54 17.68 8.24
C ALA A 374 -3.27 18.06 7.46
N SER A 375 -2.27 17.18 7.45
CA SER A 375 -1.00 17.41 6.74
C SER A 375 -1.18 17.55 5.22
N ARG A 376 -2.13 16.82 4.64
CA ARG A 376 -2.44 16.80 3.20
C ARG A 376 -3.41 17.90 2.78
N SER A 377 -4.36 18.26 3.64
CA SER A 377 -5.36 19.31 3.38
C SER A 377 -4.84 20.74 3.52
N GLY A 378 -3.52 20.93 3.62
CA GLY A 378 -2.93 22.26 3.79
C GLY A 378 -3.27 22.92 5.13
N ALA A 379 -3.55 22.14 6.17
CA ALA A 379 -3.80 22.72 7.48
C ALA A 379 -2.56 23.48 7.99
N PRO A 380 -2.75 24.54 8.83
CA PRO A 380 -1.65 25.34 9.32
C PRO A 380 -0.59 24.50 10.04
N ASP A 381 0.68 24.82 9.81
CA ASP A 381 1.82 24.07 10.34
C ASP A 381 1.82 23.99 11.88
N GLU A 382 1.37 25.05 12.56
CA GLU A 382 1.21 25.09 14.02
C GLU A 382 0.20 24.04 14.53
N MET A 383 -0.89 23.83 13.78
CA MET A 383 -1.91 22.84 14.12
C MET A 383 -1.35 21.42 13.97
N VAL A 384 -0.68 21.15 12.84
CA VAL A 384 -0.03 19.87 12.55
C VAL A 384 1.03 19.57 13.61
N ARG A 385 1.87 20.56 13.95
CA ARG A 385 2.88 20.46 15.01
C ARG A 385 2.25 20.11 16.36
N SER A 386 1.22 20.86 16.77
CA SER A 386 0.53 20.66 18.05
C SER A 386 -0.06 19.25 18.16
N GLN A 387 -0.60 18.72 17.06
CA GLN A 387 -1.15 17.38 17.02
C GLN A 387 -0.06 16.30 17.06
N ILE A 388 1.09 16.50 16.39
CA ILE A 388 2.26 15.62 16.53
C ILE A 388 2.71 15.56 18.00
N GLU A 389 2.82 16.72 18.66
CA GLU A 389 3.25 16.78 20.05
C GLU A 389 2.25 16.11 21.00
N LEU A 390 0.94 16.24 20.74
CA LEU A 390 -0.10 15.56 21.49
C LEU A 390 0.01 14.03 21.35
N LEU A 391 0.14 13.52 20.13
CA LEU A 391 0.28 12.08 19.87
C LEU A 391 1.58 11.53 20.44
N ASN A 392 2.67 12.31 20.40
CA ASN A 392 3.96 11.89 20.93
C ASN A 392 3.94 11.67 22.47
N ARG A 393 3.02 12.31 23.19
CA ARG A 393 2.87 12.14 24.65
C ARG A 393 2.04 10.91 25.04
N GLN A 394 1.41 10.23 24.08
CA GLN A 394 0.62 9.04 24.37
C GLN A 394 1.55 7.88 24.80
N PRO A 395 1.20 7.15 25.88
CA PRO A 395 2.05 6.08 26.42
C PRO A 395 2.15 4.88 25.48
N ASP A 396 1.12 4.66 24.65
CA ASP A 396 1.01 3.47 23.79
C ASP A 396 1.60 3.69 22.39
N LEU A 397 2.33 4.78 22.19
CA LEU A 397 2.96 5.11 20.91
C LEU A 397 4.08 4.10 20.61
N ASN A 398 3.93 3.33 19.54
CA ASN A 398 4.95 2.38 19.09
C ASN A 398 5.96 2.99 18.11
N ALA A 399 7.04 2.27 17.83
CA ALA A 399 8.14 2.74 16.98
C ALA A 399 7.68 3.11 15.56
N ARG A 400 6.77 2.33 14.97
CA ARG A 400 6.19 2.63 13.63
C ARG A 400 5.43 3.95 13.64
N GLN A 401 4.58 4.17 14.63
CA GLN A 401 3.81 5.41 14.77
C GLN A 401 4.73 6.61 15.02
N ALA A 402 5.75 6.46 15.86
CA ALA A 402 6.75 7.50 16.09
C ALA A 402 7.51 7.86 14.79
N TYR A 403 7.83 6.87 13.96
CA TYR A 403 8.46 7.08 12.66
C TYR A 403 7.53 7.85 11.69
N GLU A 404 6.24 7.49 11.64
CA GLU A 404 5.26 8.22 10.83
C GLU A 404 5.15 9.70 11.26
N LEU A 405 5.12 9.97 12.57
CA LEU A 405 5.17 11.35 13.09
C LEU A 405 6.45 12.08 12.66
N ALA A 406 7.60 11.40 12.73
CA ALA A 406 8.88 11.97 12.34
C ALA A 406 8.91 12.36 10.86
N MET A 407 8.33 11.52 9.99
CA MET A 407 8.28 11.80 8.55
C MET A 407 7.37 12.98 8.22
N ILE A 408 6.27 13.15 8.95
CA ILE A 408 5.41 14.34 8.80
C ILE A 408 6.18 15.59 9.27
N ALA A 409 6.85 15.54 10.42
CA ALA A 409 7.65 16.66 10.91
C ALA A 409 8.76 17.05 9.92
N LEU A 410 9.45 16.06 9.33
CA LEU A 410 10.55 16.29 8.39
C LEU A 410 10.05 16.83 7.04
N ARG A 411 9.03 16.18 6.45
CA ARG A 411 8.61 16.47 5.05
C ARG A 411 7.62 17.62 4.96
N ARG A 412 6.68 17.71 5.90
CA ARG A 412 5.60 18.72 5.85
C ARG A 412 5.97 20.00 6.57
N LEU A 413 6.62 19.89 7.74
CA LEU A 413 6.95 21.05 8.59
C LEU A 413 8.39 21.54 8.39
N ASN A 414 9.25 20.73 7.76
CA ASN A 414 10.70 20.94 7.71
C ASN A 414 11.30 21.19 9.11
N ASP A 415 10.71 20.60 10.15
CA ASP A 415 11.15 20.73 11.53
C ASP A 415 12.13 19.62 11.87
N ARG A 416 13.38 19.82 11.47
CA ARG A 416 14.48 18.87 11.74
C ARG A 416 14.65 18.56 13.23
N PRO A 417 14.62 19.53 14.17
CA PRO A 417 14.68 19.22 15.61
C PRO A 417 13.57 18.28 16.09
N LEU A 418 12.31 18.53 15.71
CA LEU A 418 11.20 17.67 16.10
C LEU A 418 11.33 16.28 15.46
N ALA A 419 11.63 16.21 14.17
CA ALA A 419 11.87 14.95 13.46
C ALA A 419 13.00 14.14 14.11
N THR A 420 14.12 14.78 14.43
CA THR A 420 15.27 14.16 15.13
C THR A 420 14.86 13.56 16.47
N SER A 421 14.09 14.30 17.27
CA SER A 421 13.61 13.80 18.57
C SER A 421 12.69 12.59 18.44
N LEU A 422 11.84 12.55 17.41
CA LEU A 422 10.94 11.43 17.12
C LEU A 422 11.73 10.23 16.60
N LEU A 423 12.70 10.44 15.70
CA LEU A 423 13.58 9.40 15.18
C LEU A 423 14.43 8.76 16.28
N GLN A 424 14.96 9.54 17.23
CA GLN A 424 15.64 8.99 18.41
C GLN A 424 14.69 8.09 19.22
N LYS A 425 13.43 8.53 19.41
CA LYS A 425 12.42 7.71 20.08
C LYS A 425 12.10 6.42 19.31
N VAL A 426 12.17 6.41 17.97
CA VAL A 426 12.03 5.18 17.16
C VAL A 426 13.14 4.18 17.51
N GLN A 427 14.40 4.64 17.57
CA GLN A 427 15.53 3.80 18.00
C GLN A 427 15.34 3.27 19.43
N ASP A 428 14.87 4.10 20.36
CA ASP A 428 14.66 3.71 21.75
C ASP A 428 13.53 2.68 21.90
N LEU A 429 12.45 2.81 21.12
CA LEU A 429 11.29 1.92 21.16
C LEU A 429 11.55 0.57 20.48
N ASP A 430 12.19 0.59 19.30
CA ASP A 430 12.52 -0.63 18.55
C ASP A 430 13.76 -0.39 17.66
N PRO A 431 14.97 -0.74 18.15
CA PRO A 431 16.21 -0.59 17.40
C PRO A 431 16.24 -1.36 16.07
N ARG A 432 15.62 -2.54 16.02
CA ARG A 432 15.59 -3.36 14.79
C ARG A 432 14.70 -2.73 13.74
N TYR A 433 13.58 -2.15 14.16
CA TYR A 433 12.75 -1.37 13.26
C TYR A 433 13.48 -0.12 12.76
N ALA A 434 14.18 0.59 13.65
CA ALA A 434 14.94 1.78 13.30
C ALA A 434 16.02 1.49 12.24
N GLU A 435 16.77 0.39 12.41
CA GLU A 435 17.74 -0.10 11.41
C GLU A 435 17.05 -0.40 10.08
N ARG A 436 15.93 -1.12 10.11
CA ARG A 436 15.17 -1.50 8.91
C ARG A 436 14.67 -0.29 8.11
N VAL A 437 14.26 0.78 8.77
CA VAL A 437 13.77 2.01 8.12
C VAL A 437 14.86 3.07 7.93
N GLY A 438 16.12 2.75 8.24
CA GLY A 438 17.26 3.62 7.97
C GLY A 438 17.28 4.90 8.81
N VAL A 439 16.84 4.84 10.09
CA VAL A 439 16.81 6.01 10.97
C VAL A 439 18.18 6.69 11.08
N ASP A 440 19.27 5.93 11.13
CA ASP A 440 20.63 6.46 11.26
C ASP A 440 21.02 7.38 10.09
N ALA A 441 20.59 7.02 8.88
CA ALA A 441 20.82 7.84 7.69
C ALA A 441 20.05 9.16 7.75
N LEU A 442 18.88 9.18 8.40
CA LEU A 442 18.02 10.36 8.54
C LEU A 442 18.47 11.29 9.69
N LEU A 443 19.22 10.78 10.66
CA LEU A 443 19.79 11.55 11.76
C LEU A 443 21.13 12.21 11.39
N THR A 444 21.76 11.77 10.30
CA THR A 444 23.04 12.31 9.84
C THR A 444 22.75 13.58 9.00
N PRO A 445 23.33 14.75 9.35
CA PRO A 445 22.93 16.06 8.85
C PRO A 445 23.20 16.34 7.37
#